data_AF-A0A0S7X1K6-F1
#
_entry.id   AF-A0A0S7X1K6-F1
#
_cell.length_a   1.000
_cell.length_b   1.000
_cell.length_c   1.000
_cell.angle_alpha   90.00
_cell.angle_beta   90.00
_cell.angle_gamma   90.00
#
_symmetry.space_group_name_H-M   'P 1'
#
loop_
_entity.id
_entity.type
_entity.pdbx_description
1 polymer ?
#
loop_
_entity_poly.entity_id
_entity_poly.type
_entity_poly.pdbx_seq_one_letter_code
_entity_poly.pdbx_strand_id
1 'polypeptide(L)'
;MREIIAVIVTVGVCVVAVGCGEAEMGEKEVVSLIRLEAGTRPGSSGSWAYGLGITPPWENAGTLWANFPEHFEYGDVGYTITRYHDKRPNAWVVEREGKYAHYEVDSLAAKGVRVLATAQVVEPDRVKMTLTVKNGSDKLTLPDIKP
;
A
#
# COMPACT_ATOMS: atom_id res chain seq x y z
N MET A 1 14.91 8.23 -20.06
CA MET A 1 14.28 7.67 -18.85
C MET A 1 12.97 7.02 -19.28
N ARG A 2 12.75 5.74 -18.96
CA ARG A 2 11.50 5.05 -19.28
C ARG A 2 10.70 4.93 -17.98
N GLU A 3 9.54 5.58 -17.93
CA GLU A 3 8.64 5.54 -16.78
C GLU A 3 7.43 4.69 -17.12
N ILE A 4 7.08 3.76 -16.23
CA ILE A 4 5.82 3.02 -16.31
C ILE A 4 4.99 3.46 -15.11
N ILE A 5 3.83 4.07 -15.41
CA ILE A 5 2.82 4.45 -14.42
C ILE A 5 1.68 3.44 -14.54
N ALA A 6 1.70 2.41 -13.70
CA ALA A 6 0.61 1.45 -13.60
C ALA A 6 0.68 0.74 -12.24
N VAL A 7 -0.28 1.04 -11.35
CA VAL A 7 -1.37 0.17 -10.86
C VAL A 7 -2.12 1.05 -9.85
N ILE A 8 -3.37 1.39 -10.16
CA ILE A 8 -4.30 2.02 -9.22
C ILE A 8 -5.02 0.90 -8.50
N VAL A 9 -4.60 0.56 -7.28
CA VAL A 9 -5.40 -0.31 -6.42
C VAL A 9 -6.31 0.61 -5.62
N THR A 10 -7.61 0.55 -5.92
CA THR A 10 -8.62 1.11 -5.04
C THR A 10 -8.99 0.05 -4.04
N VAL A 11 -8.54 0.20 -2.79
CA VAL A 11 -9.01 -0.67 -1.72
C VAL A 11 -10.30 -0.05 -1.19
N GLY A 12 -11.42 -0.59 -1.65
CA GLY A 12 -12.73 -0.32 -1.06
C GLY A 12 -12.83 -1.09 0.25
N VAL A 13 -12.97 -0.39 1.37
CA VAL A 13 -13.24 -1.05 2.64
C VAL A 13 -14.76 -1.26 2.72
N CYS A 14 -15.22 -2.49 2.44
CA CYS A 14 -16.65 -2.77 2.33
C CYS A 14 -17.32 -2.74 3.71
N VAL A 15 -18.28 -1.82 3.88
CA VAL A 15 -19.17 -1.75 5.03
C VAL A 15 -20.29 -2.77 4.80
N VAL A 16 -20.24 -3.93 5.45
CA VAL A 16 -21.44 -4.75 5.63
C VAL A 16 -21.99 -4.43 7.02
N ALA A 17 -22.87 -3.43 7.09
CA ALA A 17 -23.70 -3.22 8.26
C ALA A 17 -24.73 -4.36 8.32
N VAL A 18 -24.41 -5.45 9.02
CA VAL A 18 -25.44 -6.40 9.45
C VAL A 18 -26.06 -5.84 10.73
N GLY A 19 -27.04 -4.94 10.56
CA GLY A 19 -27.82 -4.37 11.65
C GLY A 19 -29.30 -4.41 11.30
N CYS A 20 -30.03 -5.37 11.87
CA CYS A 20 -31.48 -5.26 11.99
C CYS A 20 -31.80 -4.08 12.92
N GLY A 21 -32.48 -3.06 12.41
CA GLY A 21 -33.02 -1.96 13.22
C GLY A 21 -33.01 -0.64 12.45
N GLU A 22 -34.19 -0.05 12.32
CA GLU A 22 -34.39 1.30 11.75
C GLU A 22 -33.53 2.32 12.51
N ALA A 23 -32.69 3.07 11.81
CA ALA A 23 -31.92 4.16 12.37
C ALA A 23 -32.21 5.46 11.61
N GLU A 24 -32.62 6.48 12.38
CA GLU A 24 -32.95 7.82 11.96
C GLU A 24 -31.81 8.49 11.18
N MET A 25 -32.17 9.15 10.08
CA MET A 25 -31.26 9.96 9.27
C MET A 25 -30.92 11.27 9.98
N GLY A 26 -29.90 11.25 10.83
CA GLY A 26 -29.12 12.45 11.13
C GLY A 26 -27.89 12.48 10.22
N GLU A 27 -27.67 13.56 9.48
CA GLU A 27 -26.37 13.84 8.85
C GLU A 27 -25.32 14.00 9.96
N LYS A 28 -24.77 12.89 10.43
CA LYS A 28 -23.50 12.91 11.15
C LYS A 28 -22.43 13.11 10.10
N GLU A 29 -21.75 14.25 10.18
CA GLU A 29 -20.50 14.49 9.48
C GLU A 29 -19.57 13.29 9.72
N VAL A 30 -19.41 12.45 8.70
CA VAL A 30 -18.50 11.29 8.78
C VAL A 30 -17.09 11.84 8.63
N VAL A 31 -16.55 12.33 9.74
CA VAL A 31 -15.12 12.61 9.85
C VAL A 31 -14.40 11.32 9.53
N SER A 32 -13.70 11.25 8.39
CA SER A 32 -12.89 10.09 8.04
C SER A 32 -11.93 9.81 9.20
N LEU A 33 -12.07 8.67 9.88
CA LEU A 33 -11.15 8.21 10.92
C LEU A 33 -10.17 7.16 10.40
N ILE A 34 -10.08 6.90 9.08
CA ILE A 34 -9.07 5.99 8.53
C ILE A 34 -7.67 6.47 8.94
N ARG A 35 -6.84 5.60 9.50
CA ARG A 35 -5.44 5.90 9.81
C ARG A 35 -4.50 4.93 9.12
N LEU A 36 -3.47 5.49 8.51
CA LEU A 36 -2.36 4.77 7.93
C LEU A 36 -1.22 4.67 8.96
N GLU A 37 -0.58 3.51 9.03
CA GLU A 37 0.57 3.27 9.91
C GLU A 37 1.62 2.42 9.19
N ALA A 38 2.88 2.84 9.20
CA ALA A 38 3.98 2.02 8.68
C ALA A 38 4.21 0.85 9.64
N GLY A 39 4.24 -0.39 9.14
CA GLY A 39 4.48 -1.49 10.04
C GLY A 39 4.27 -2.88 9.45
N THR A 40 3.93 -3.81 10.32
CA THR A 40 3.83 -5.22 9.99
C THR A 40 2.72 -5.82 10.82
N ARG A 41 1.99 -6.78 10.24
CA ARG A 41 0.97 -7.50 10.98
C ARG A 41 1.58 -8.15 12.24
N PRO A 42 1.03 -7.90 13.44
CA PRO A 42 1.46 -8.57 14.66
C PRO A 42 1.40 -10.10 14.52
N GLY A 43 2.43 -10.78 15.03
CA GLY A 43 2.54 -12.26 14.97
C GLY A 43 3.03 -12.83 13.64
N SER A 44 3.37 -12.00 12.65
CA SER A 44 4.10 -12.47 11.47
C SER A 44 5.56 -12.82 11.83
N SER A 45 6.15 -13.77 11.12
CA SER A 45 7.49 -14.31 11.38
C SER A 45 8.65 -13.38 10.97
N GLY A 46 8.37 -12.13 10.57
CA GLY A 46 9.37 -11.14 10.20
C GLY A 46 8.78 -9.78 9.85
N SER A 47 9.59 -8.73 9.92
CA SER A 47 9.16 -7.36 9.57
C SER A 47 8.95 -7.23 8.06
N TRP A 48 7.78 -6.74 7.67
CA TRP A 48 7.46 -6.39 6.29
C TRP A 48 8.18 -5.10 5.90
N ALA A 49 9.04 -5.19 4.88
CA ALA A 49 9.77 -4.06 4.33
C ALA A 49 8.84 -2.99 3.71
N TYR A 50 7.65 -3.39 3.25
CA TYR A 50 6.69 -2.54 2.55
C TYR A 50 5.28 -2.62 3.17
N GLY A 51 5.19 -2.98 4.45
CA GLY A 51 3.93 -3.14 5.16
C GLY A 51 3.30 -1.82 5.61
N LEU A 52 2.00 -1.68 5.36
CA LEU A 52 1.16 -0.56 5.72
C LEU A 52 -0.09 -1.08 6.45
N GLY A 53 -0.29 -0.63 7.68
CA GLY A 53 -1.53 -0.79 8.41
C GLY A 53 -2.54 0.27 7.97
N ILE A 54 -3.76 -0.16 7.71
CA ILE A 54 -4.90 0.68 7.38
C ILE A 54 -5.98 0.38 8.42
N THR A 55 -6.19 1.29 9.36
CA THR A 55 -7.19 1.16 10.41
C THR A 55 -8.46 1.90 9.97
N PRO A 56 -9.59 1.20 9.78
CA PRO A 56 -10.85 1.82 9.39
C PRO A 56 -11.50 2.67 10.50
N PRO A 57 -12.54 3.47 10.19
CA PRO A 57 -13.04 4.50 11.09
C PRO A 57 -14.05 4.04 12.15
N TRP A 58 -14.46 2.77 12.19
CA TRP A 58 -15.54 2.31 13.08
C TRP A 58 -15.04 1.66 14.37
N GLU A 59 -15.92 1.62 15.37
CA GLU A 59 -15.64 1.04 16.68
C GLU A 59 -15.37 -0.47 16.57
N ASN A 60 -14.31 -0.95 17.22
CA ASN A 60 -13.82 -2.34 17.16
C ASN A 60 -13.31 -2.81 15.78
N ALA A 61 -12.94 -1.88 14.89
CA ALA A 61 -12.29 -2.24 13.64
C ALA A 61 -10.95 -2.95 13.89
N GLY A 62 -10.71 -4.05 13.16
CA GLY A 62 -9.37 -4.58 13.00
C GLY A 62 -8.54 -3.73 12.04
N THR A 63 -7.23 -3.98 11.98
CA THR A 63 -6.34 -3.32 11.01
C THR A 63 -6.19 -4.18 9.76
N LEU A 64 -6.46 -3.60 8.59
CA LEU A 64 -6.06 -4.19 7.33
C LEU A 64 -4.56 -3.95 7.14
N TRP A 65 -3.78 -5.03 7.11
CA TRP A 65 -2.34 -4.96 6.84
C TRP A 65 -2.10 -5.25 5.36
N ALA A 66 -1.72 -4.23 4.61
CA ALA A 66 -1.35 -4.32 3.21
C ALA A 66 0.18 -4.30 3.07
N ASN A 67 0.76 -5.29 2.41
CA ASN A 67 2.18 -5.31 2.11
C ASN A 67 2.35 -4.89 0.65
N PHE A 68 2.57 -3.61 0.39
CA PHE A 68 2.42 -3.09 -0.97
C PHE A 68 3.71 -2.49 -1.53
N PRO A 69 4.26 -3.04 -2.64
CA PRO A 69 3.94 -4.34 -3.24
C PRO A 69 4.73 -5.49 -2.57
N GLU A 70 4.04 -6.59 -2.25
CA GLU A 70 4.56 -7.71 -1.45
C GLU A 70 5.58 -8.59 -2.19
N HIS A 71 5.35 -8.77 -3.50
CA HIS A 71 6.11 -9.67 -4.38
C HIS A 71 6.20 -9.08 -5.80
N PHE A 72 6.70 -7.86 -5.89
CA PHE A 72 6.76 -7.19 -7.18
C PHE A 72 7.89 -7.74 -8.03
N GLU A 73 7.54 -8.30 -9.18
CA GLU A 73 8.43 -9.08 -10.02
C GLU A 73 8.36 -8.65 -11.49
N TYR A 74 9.33 -9.09 -12.28
CA TYR A 74 9.34 -8.91 -13.73
C TYR A 74 9.77 -10.15 -14.50
N GLY A 75 9.31 -10.23 -15.75
CA GLY A 75 9.58 -11.31 -16.69
C GLY A 75 8.89 -12.63 -16.33
N ASP A 76 8.99 -13.57 -17.25
CA ASP A 76 8.26 -14.84 -17.18
C ASP A 76 8.62 -15.66 -15.94
N VAL A 77 9.88 -15.61 -15.53
CA VAL A 77 10.42 -16.39 -14.39
C VAL A 77 10.27 -15.72 -13.03
N GLY A 78 9.72 -14.51 -12.94
CA GLY A 78 9.47 -13.83 -11.67
C GLY A 78 10.73 -13.23 -11.03
N TYR A 79 11.51 -12.46 -11.78
CA TYR A 79 12.67 -11.78 -11.21
C TYR A 79 12.23 -10.68 -10.25
N THR A 80 12.84 -10.63 -9.07
CA THR A 80 12.44 -9.70 -8.01
C THR A 80 12.75 -8.23 -8.32
N ILE A 81 11.77 -7.35 -8.05
CA ILE A 81 11.95 -5.90 -7.84
C ILE A 81 11.85 -5.57 -6.33
N THR A 82 10.78 -5.97 -5.65
CA THR A 82 10.63 -5.82 -4.19
C THR A 82 10.14 -7.11 -3.56
N ARG A 83 10.56 -7.38 -2.31
CA ARG A 83 10.08 -8.53 -1.53
C ARG A 83 9.62 -8.09 -0.15
N TYR A 84 8.58 -8.74 0.35
CA TYR A 84 8.11 -8.53 1.71
C TYR A 84 9.20 -8.62 2.78
N HIS A 85 10.22 -9.46 2.58
CA HIS A 85 11.32 -9.71 3.51
C HIS A 85 12.65 -9.10 3.08
N ASP A 86 12.63 -8.07 2.23
CA ASP A 86 13.86 -7.30 1.96
C ASP A 86 14.49 -6.86 3.30
N LYS A 87 15.80 -7.12 3.48
CA LYS A 87 16.52 -6.83 4.72
C LYS A 87 16.76 -5.32 4.87
N ARG A 88 15.68 -4.58 5.14
CA ARG A 88 15.66 -3.13 5.28
C ARG A 88 14.60 -2.71 6.33
N PRO A 89 14.72 -1.51 6.93
CA PRO A 89 13.63 -0.90 7.67
C PRO A 89 12.39 -0.73 6.79
N ASN A 90 11.20 -0.71 7.41
CA ASN A 90 9.96 -0.43 6.70
C ASN A 90 10.08 0.90 5.94
N ALA A 91 9.68 0.87 4.67
CA ALA A 91 9.91 1.98 3.75
C ALA A 91 8.92 3.13 3.91
N TRP A 92 7.71 2.87 4.45
CA TRP A 92 6.64 3.86 4.48
C TRP A 92 6.97 5.02 5.42
N VAL A 93 6.83 6.23 4.88
CA VAL A 93 6.76 7.48 5.63
C VAL A 93 5.29 7.88 5.70
N VAL A 94 4.78 8.04 6.91
CA VAL A 94 3.40 8.42 7.17
C VAL A 94 3.33 9.90 7.53
N GLU A 95 2.45 10.63 6.87
CA GLU A 95 2.28 12.07 6.98
C GLU A 95 0.80 12.45 7.07
N ARG A 96 0.53 13.75 7.22
CA ARG A 96 -0.82 14.33 7.26
C ARG A 96 -1.71 13.60 8.26
N GLU A 97 -1.18 13.38 9.46
CA GLU A 97 -1.88 12.73 10.57
C GLU A 97 -2.40 11.33 10.22
N GLY A 98 -1.64 10.58 9.41
CA GLY A 98 -2.01 9.23 9.01
C GLY A 98 -3.00 9.18 7.85
N LYS A 99 -3.15 10.27 7.08
CA LYS A 99 -4.02 10.31 5.88
C LYS A 99 -3.27 10.12 4.57
N TYR A 100 -1.95 10.24 4.63
CA TYR A 100 -1.08 10.02 3.49
C TYR A 100 0.14 9.22 3.93
N ALA A 101 0.52 8.23 3.15
CA ALA A 101 1.78 7.54 3.30
C ALA A 101 2.46 7.44 1.94
N HIS A 102 3.78 7.47 1.93
CA HIS A 102 4.55 7.30 0.72
C HIS A 102 5.89 6.64 1.00
N TYR A 103 6.49 6.07 -0.04
CA TYR A 103 7.90 5.76 -0.03
C TYR A 103 8.49 5.87 -1.42
N GLU A 104 9.81 6.04 -1.45
CA GLU A 104 10.63 5.96 -2.65
C GLU A 104 11.86 5.11 -2.31
N VAL A 105 12.04 4.01 -3.04
CA VAL A 105 13.09 3.04 -2.73
C VAL A 105 13.73 2.48 -4.00
N ASP A 106 15.06 2.35 -3.97
CA ASP A 106 15.76 1.56 -4.98
C ASP A 106 15.52 0.06 -4.71
N SER A 107 15.34 -0.70 -5.79
CA SER A 107 15.26 -2.15 -5.73
C SER A 107 16.60 -2.72 -5.28
N LEU A 108 16.56 -3.62 -4.29
CA LEU A 108 17.76 -4.30 -3.83
C LEU A 108 18.27 -5.33 -4.85
N ALA A 109 17.35 -5.95 -5.61
CA ALA A 109 17.62 -7.01 -6.58
C ALA A 109 17.80 -6.47 -8.01
N ALA A 110 16.94 -5.56 -8.48
CA ALA A 110 16.97 -4.99 -9.81
C ALA A 110 17.74 -3.65 -9.83
N LYS A 111 19.06 -3.70 -10.04
CA LYS A 111 19.92 -2.51 -10.01
C LYS A 111 19.49 -1.46 -11.04
N GLY A 112 19.33 -0.22 -10.59
CA GLY A 112 18.87 0.91 -11.41
C GLY A 112 17.35 1.01 -11.55
N VAL A 113 16.58 0.13 -10.89
CA VAL A 113 15.12 0.22 -10.81
C VAL A 113 14.72 0.82 -9.47
N ARG A 114 13.80 1.77 -9.52
CA ARG A 114 13.23 2.45 -8.35
C ARG A 114 11.72 2.29 -8.31
N VAL A 115 11.21 2.11 -7.09
CA VAL A 115 9.80 1.94 -6.81
C VAL A 115 9.33 3.09 -5.94
N LEU A 116 8.25 3.74 -6.36
CA LEU A 116 7.58 4.79 -5.63
C LEU A 116 6.17 4.32 -5.35
N ALA A 117 5.74 4.38 -4.10
CA ALA A 117 4.36 4.09 -3.73
C ALA A 117 3.76 5.22 -2.90
N THR A 118 2.46 5.43 -3.08
CA THR A 118 1.68 6.33 -2.25
C THR A 118 0.40 5.63 -1.81
N ALA A 119 -0.04 5.88 -0.59
CA ALA A 119 -1.35 5.52 -0.08
C ALA A 119 -2.02 6.78 0.45
N GLN A 120 -3.22 7.08 -0.02
CA GLN A 120 -3.95 8.28 0.35
C GLN A 120 -5.39 7.93 0.73
N VAL A 121 -5.83 8.40 1.89
CA VAL A 121 -7.26 8.39 2.22
C VAL A 121 -7.96 9.40 1.31
N VAL A 122 -8.83 8.92 0.43
CA VAL A 122 -9.51 9.75 -0.58
C VAL A 122 -10.99 9.95 -0.27
N GLU A 123 -11.59 9.04 0.50
CA GLU A 123 -12.95 9.12 1.03
C GLU A 123 -12.96 8.55 2.46
N PRO A 124 -14.02 8.75 3.25
CA PRO A 124 -14.10 8.21 4.61
C PRO A 124 -13.92 6.69 4.75
N ASP A 125 -14.17 5.94 3.69
CA ASP A 125 -14.14 4.48 3.59
C ASP A 125 -13.15 3.96 2.52
N ARG A 126 -12.34 4.86 1.93
CA ARG A 126 -11.51 4.54 0.76
C ARG A 126 -10.09 5.02 0.87
N VAL A 127 -9.16 4.10 0.61
CA VAL A 127 -7.74 4.40 0.41
C VAL A 127 -7.38 4.12 -1.05
N LYS A 128 -6.79 5.12 -1.71
CA LYS A 128 -6.18 4.98 -3.03
C LYS A 128 -4.70 4.67 -2.85
N MET A 129 -4.26 3.54 -3.41
CA MET A 129 -2.83 3.21 -3.48
C MET A 129 -2.36 3.36 -4.93
N THR A 130 -1.18 3.94 -5.11
CA THR A 130 -0.56 4.13 -6.43
C THR A 130 0.88 3.65 -6.37
N LEU A 131 1.30 2.98 -7.44
CA LEU A 131 2.66 2.51 -7.65
C LEU A 131 3.23 3.15 -8.91
N THR A 132 4.50 3.54 -8.87
CA THR A 132 5.27 3.98 -10.02
C THR A 132 6.61 3.27 -10.03
N VAL A 133 7.01 2.81 -11.21
CA VAL A 133 8.29 2.14 -11.42
C VAL A 133 9.12 2.98 -12.37
N LYS A 134 10.30 3.37 -11.92
CA LYS A 134 11.27 4.08 -12.72
C LYS A 134 12.42 3.14 -13.05
N ASN A 135 12.61 2.87 -14.34
CA ASN A 135 13.76 2.11 -14.81
C ASN A 135 14.81 3.08 -15.35
N GLY A 136 15.83 3.32 -14.54
CA GLY A 136 17.03 4.09 -14.90
C GLY A 136 18.20 3.21 -15.37
N SER A 137 18.00 1.90 -15.44
CA SER A 137 19.03 0.97 -15.90
C SER A 137 19.21 1.04 -17.41
N ASP A 138 20.46 1.04 -17.86
CA ASP A 138 20.86 0.89 -19.25
C ASP A 138 20.94 -0.58 -19.69
N LYS A 139 20.99 -1.50 -18.73
CA LYS A 139 21.23 -2.94 -18.95
C LYS A 139 20.01 -3.80 -18.68
N LEU A 140 19.05 -3.31 -17.93
CA LEU A 140 17.88 -4.08 -17.51
C LEU A 140 16.62 -3.61 -18.22
N THR A 141 15.93 -4.52 -18.88
CA THR A 141 14.58 -4.32 -19.42
C THR A 141 13.54 -4.95 -18.49
N LEU A 142 12.36 -4.34 -18.39
CA LEU A 142 11.23 -4.83 -17.61
C LEU A 142 10.06 -5.15 -18.55
N PRO A 143 10.06 -6.31 -19.23
CA PRO A 143 9.12 -6.59 -20.31
C PRO A 143 7.70 -6.95 -19.84
N ASP A 144 7.56 -7.46 -18.63
CA ASP A 144 6.28 -7.87 -18.03
C ASP A 144 6.39 -7.69 -16.52
N ILE A 145 5.67 -6.75 -15.92
CA ILE A 145 5.77 -6.43 -14.49
C ILE A 145 4.50 -6.92 -13.80
N LYS A 146 4.66 -7.72 -12.73
CA LYS A 146 3.56 -8.38 -12.02
C LYS A 146 3.67 -8.20 -10.49
N PRO A 147 2.54 -8.00 -9.79
CA PRO A 147 2.50 -7.95 -8.32
C PRO A 147 2.47 -9.31 -7.65
#